data_AF-A0A482Z6U8-F1
#
_entry.id   AF-A0A482Z6U8-F1
#
_cell.length_a   1.000
_cell.length_b   1.000
_cell.length_c   1.000
_cell.angle_alpha   90.00
_cell.angle_beta   90.00
_cell.angle_gamma   90.00
#
_symmetry.space_group_name_H-M   'P 1'
#
loop_
_entity.id
_entity.type
_entity.pdbx_description
1 polymer ?
#
loop_
_entity_poly.entity_id
_entity_poly.type
_entity_poly.pdbx_seq_one_letter_code
_entity_poly.pdbx_strand_id
1 'polypeptide(L)'
;MSGVDIISTIPSNANDGAVANDDAGKIGATLAIISQMAATNGNSATEVIGVLKAAIKNQTLSGEFSSAISAFQREVSIAAGKTSIKDNVNNVFDTLVGRAIRKISLYNGEDNDPVPTVRDYLDIKIGTVKDNNLSLKNLRIAAEKDRTKKDSVEEIRAIVSSQSKASFKINLIAVASVFENIVFTSPTPTLTGDSRVGDITWAIGGEDANKFTINAKNGVVSMIARDYEKPVDKDKDNVYKVTIIATDGDKNTTSKDLGVTVKNVFEFVSKTITFDGLDYITLESPITGKIWLDRNLGATQAATSRTDSASYGDLYQWGRKASGHQKRNSSTTSTRASSIGDNGNLFIKSDSGSTDWVKLNVDENGAERTKHWGMSQNNNICPLAFEVPTKEQLSKETVNIKNTSGAFSSFLKIPSAGFRSRSGNLSHVSTSVGLWTRSAVADSGFPSEFWAHYFFADSSQAKFDTIDRSYAHSVRCISAF
;
A
#
# COMPACT_ATOMS: atom_id res chain seq x y z
N MET A 1 -63.70 -21.68 -45.94
CA MET A 1 -62.75 -20.60 -45.62
C MET A 1 -62.60 -19.77 -46.87
N SER A 2 -63.05 -18.51 -46.84
CA SER A 2 -63.00 -17.60 -47.99
C SER A 2 -61.54 -17.37 -48.37
N GLY A 3 -61.13 -17.86 -49.54
CA GLY A 3 -59.80 -17.62 -50.09
C GLY A 3 -59.59 -16.13 -50.35
N VAL A 4 -58.39 -15.65 -50.05
CA VAL A 4 -57.97 -14.28 -50.37
C VAL A 4 -57.76 -14.21 -51.88
N ASP A 5 -58.49 -13.32 -52.56
CA ASP A 5 -58.31 -13.07 -53.98
C ASP A 5 -57.07 -12.19 -54.21
N ILE A 6 -56.00 -12.83 -54.66
CA ILE A 6 -54.68 -12.22 -54.84
C ILE A 6 -54.70 -11.13 -55.93
N ILE A 7 -55.69 -11.09 -56.82
CA ILE A 7 -55.78 -10.09 -57.90
C ILE A 7 -56.35 -8.77 -57.36
N SER A 8 -57.35 -8.83 -56.47
CA SER A 8 -57.90 -7.64 -55.81
C SER A 8 -57.09 -7.19 -54.58
N THR A 9 -56.19 -8.05 -54.08
CA THR A 9 -55.29 -7.76 -52.95
C THR A 9 -53.85 -7.46 -53.40
N ILE A 10 -53.67 -6.98 -54.63
CA ILE A 10 -52.39 -6.38 -55.03
C ILE A 10 -52.27 -5.06 -54.24
N PRO A 11 -51.27 -4.86 -53.37
CA PRO A 11 -51.02 -3.54 -52.82
C PRO A 11 -50.75 -2.62 -54.01
N SER A 12 -51.62 -1.65 -54.24
CA SER A 12 -51.46 -0.66 -55.30
C SER A 12 -50.18 0.16 -55.15
N ASN A 13 -49.53 0.06 -53.99
CA ASN A 13 -48.28 0.68 -53.68
C ASN A 13 -47.51 -0.17 -52.64
N ALA A 14 -46.31 -0.63 -52.96
CA ALA A 14 -45.40 -1.25 -51.98
C ALA A 14 -44.90 -0.25 -50.91
N ASN A 15 -45.38 1.00 -50.94
CA ASN A 15 -45.01 2.08 -50.03
C ASN A 15 -46.08 2.43 -48.98
N ASP A 16 -47.23 1.74 -48.92
CA ASP A 16 -48.26 2.04 -47.90
C ASP A 16 -48.62 0.80 -47.06
N GLY A 17 -48.17 0.83 -45.80
CA GLY A 17 -48.52 -0.14 -44.75
C GLY A 17 -47.36 -1.00 -44.25
N ALA A 18 -47.26 -1.14 -42.93
CA ALA A 18 -46.38 -2.12 -42.29
C ALA A 18 -46.87 -3.54 -42.59
N VAL A 19 -45.98 -4.44 -42.99
CA VAL A 19 -46.32 -5.85 -43.22
C VAL A 19 -46.11 -6.64 -41.94
N ALA A 20 -47.10 -7.43 -41.53
CA ALA A 20 -46.97 -8.34 -40.39
C ALA A 20 -45.88 -9.40 -40.68
N ASN A 21 -45.12 -9.81 -39.67
CA ASN A 21 -44.13 -10.90 -39.78
C ASN A 21 -44.79 -12.29 -39.73
N ASP A 22 -45.92 -12.44 -40.43
CA ASP A 22 -46.63 -13.68 -40.63
C ASP A 22 -46.45 -14.16 -42.08
N ASP A 23 -46.99 -15.34 -42.39
CA ASP A 23 -46.85 -15.93 -43.72
C ASP A 23 -47.53 -15.07 -44.80
N ALA A 24 -48.58 -14.32 -44.45
CA ALA A 24 -49.25 -13.39 -45.35
C ALA A 24 -48.34 -12.19 -45.71
N GLY A 25 -47.59 -11.65 -44.75
CA GLY A 25 -46.67 -10.55 -45.01
C GLY A 25 -45.42 -10.96 -45.78
N LYS A 26 -44.91 -12.18 -45.57
CA LYS A 26 -43.81 -12.75 -46.36
C LYS A 26 -44.23 -13.00 -47.82
N ILE A 27 -45.47 -13.43 -48.04
CA ILE A 27 -46.06 -13.58 -49.38
C ILE A 27 -46.26 -12.21 -50.04
N GLY A 28 -46.71 -11.18 -49.30
CA GLY A 28 -46.85 -9.80 -49.80
C GLY A 28 -45.52 -9.18 -50.25
N ALA A 29 -44.44 -9.38 -49.49
CA ALA A 29 -43.10 -8.93 -49.88
C ALA A 29 -42.57 -9.67 -51.12
N THR A 30 -42.82 -10.98 -51.21
CA THR A 30 -42.43 -11.79 -52.37
C THR A 30 -43.18 -11.37 -53.64
N LEU A 31 -44.47 -11.04 -53.55
CA LEU A 31 -45.25 -10.49 -54.67
C LEU A 31 -44.79 -9.09 -55.10
N ALA A 32 -44.38 -8.24 -54.16
CA ALA A 32 -43.83 -6.91 -54.47
C ALA A 32 -42.49 -7.00 -55.23
N ILE A 33 -41.62 -7.95 -54.85
CA ILE A 33 -40.36 -8.25 -55.55
C ILE A 33 -40.63 -8.75 -56.98
N ILE A 34 -41.60 -9.66 -57.15
CA ILE A 34 -42.02 -10.18 -58.46
C ILE A 34 -42.57 -9.05 -59.36
N SER A 35 -43.33 -8.11 -58.78
CA SER A 35 -43.88 -6.95 -59.48
C SER A 35 -42.80 -5.97 -59.96
N GLN A 36 -41.76 -5.72 -59.14
CA GLN A 36 -40.61 -4.89 -59.53
C GLN A 36 -39.69 -5.55 -60.56
N MET A 37 -39.53 -6.87 -60.49
CA MET A 37 -38.81 -7.63 -61.53
C MET A 37 -39.53 -7.57 -62.90
N ALA A 38 -40.87 -7.52 -62.91
CA ALA A 38 -41.67 -7.38 -64.12
C ALA A 38 -41.49 -6.00 -64.79
N ALA A 39 -41.50 -4.92 -63.99
CA ALA A 39 -41.31 -3.55 -64.46
C ALA A 39 -39.93 -3.28 -65.08
N THR A 40 -38.89 -4.01 -64.67
CA THR A 40 -37.52 -3.79 -65.16
C THR A 40 -37.27 -4.46 -66.53
N ASN A 41 -38.07 -5.47 -66.89
CA ASN A 41 -37.90 -6.28 -68.10
C ASN A 41 -39.01 -6.08 -69.15
N GLY A 42 -39.92 -5.11 -68.94
CA GLY A 42 -41.00 -4.80 -69.89
C GLY A 42 -42.13 -5.83 -69.97
N ASN A 43 -42.18 -6.80 -69.04
CA ASN A 43 -43.22 -7.83 -68.97
C ASN A 43 -44.30 -7.44 -67.97
N SER A 44 -45.53 -7.89 -68.19
CA SER A 44 -46.61 -7.73 -67.21
C SER A 44 -46.38 -8.63 -65.98
N ALA A 45 -46.89 -8.21 -64.82
CA ALA A 45 -46.83 -9.01 -63.60
C ALA A 45 -47.46 -10.41 -63.79
N THR A 46 -48.48 -10.51 -64.65
CA THR A 46 -49.16 -11.76 -65.02
C THR A 46 -48.26 -12.72 -65.79
N GLU A 47 -47.41 -12.21 -66.70
CA GLU A 47 -46.45 -13.03 -67.46
C GLU A 47 -45.34 -13.58 -66.56
N VAL A 48 -44.82 -12.76 -65.65
CA VAL A 48 -43.78 -13.19 -64.70
C VAL A 48 -44.33 -14.23 -63.71
N ILE A 49 -45.56 -14.06 -63.24
CA ILE A 49 -46.26 -15.04 -62.41
C ILE A 49 -46.53 -16.34 -63.18
N GLY A 50 -46.82 -16.25 -64.48
CA GLY A 50 -46.97 -17.41 -65.38
C GLY A 50 -45.67 -18.21 -65.52
N VAL A 51 -44.53 -17.53 -65.70
CA VAL A 51 -43.20 -18.13 -65.78
C VAL A 51 -42.81 -18.80 -64.45
N LEU A 52 -43.06 -18.14 -63.31
CA LEU A 52 -42.84 -18.73 -61.98
C LEU A 52 -43.70 -19.98 -61.75
N LYS A 53 -44.99 -19.94 -62.11
CA LYS A 53 -45.89 -21.10 -62.04
C LYS A 53 -45.38 -22.28 -62.87
N ALA A 54 -44.87 -22.01 -64.08
CA ALA A 54 -44.33 -23.04 -64.96
C ALA A 54 -43.02 -23.63 -64.42
N ALA A 55 -42.13 -22.80 -63.90
CA ALA A 55 -40.85 -23.23 -63.32
C ALA A 55 -41.00 -24.05 -62.04
N ILE A 56 -41.94 -23.69 -61.16
CA ILE A 56 -42.30 -24.46 -59.96
C ILE A 56 -42.93 -25.80 -60.34
N LYS A 57 -43.85 -25.79 -61.31
CA LYS A 57 -44.51 -27.01 -61.82
C LYS A 57 -43.51 -27.97 -62.48
N ASN A 58 -42.45 -27.45 -63.10
CA ASN A 58 -41.43 -28.23 -63.80
C ASN A 58 -40.12 -28.41 -63.01
N GLN A 59 -40.09 -28.08 -61.71
CA GLN A 59 -38.93 -28.23 -60.80
C GLN A 59 -37.57 -27.74 -61.35
N THR A 60 -37.58 -26.71 -62.19
CA THR A 60 -36.41 -26.26 -62.98
C THR A 60 -35.85 -24.92 -62.47
N LEU A 61 -35.91 -24.69 -61.16
CA LEU A 61 -35.34 -23.49 -60.54
C LEU A 61 -33.82 -23.49 -60.70
N SER A 62 -33.33 -22.61 -61.58
CA SER A 62 -31.90 -22.46 -61.88
C SER A 62 -31.11 -22.03 -60.64
N GLY A 63 -29.81 -22.40 -60.61
CA GLY A 63 -28.92 -22.21 -59.45
C GLY A 63 -28.74 -20.76 -58.98
N GLU A 64 -29.09 -19.78 -59.82
CA GLU A 64 -29.06 -18.35 -59.48
C GLU A 64 -30.20 -17.98 -58.50
N PHE A 65 -31.39 -18.57 -58.64
CA PHE A 65 -32.52 -18.31 -57.74
C PHE A 65 -32.34 -18.99 -56.37
N SER A 66 -31.79 -20.20 -56.33
CA SER A 66 -31.39 -20.87 -55.07
C SER A 66 -30.28 -20.11 -54.34
N SER A 67 -29.36 -19.48 -55.07
CA SER A 67 -28.30 -18.64 -54.48
C SER A 67 -28.86 -17.34 -53.91
N ALA A 68 -29.83 -16.73 -54.59
CA ALA A 68 -30.55 -15.54 -54.10
C ALA A 68 -31.36 -15.83 -52.83
N ILE A 69 -32.07 -16.97 -52.76
CA ILE A 69 -32.79 -17.39 -51.53
C ILE A 69 -31.81 -17.75 -50.40
N SER A 70 -30.68 -18.40 -50.70
CA SER A 70 -29.65 -18.71 -49.70
C SER A 70 -28.95 -17.46 -49.16
N ALA A 71 -28.80 -16.41 -49.98
CA ALA A 71 -28.30 -15.10 -49.55
C ALA A 71 -29.35 -14.36 -48.69
N PHE A 72 -30.62 -14.40 -49.11
CA PHE A 72 -31.76 -13.88 -48.33
C PHE A 72 -31.84 -14.52 -46.93
N GLN A 73 -31.71 -15.85 -46.82
CA GLN A 73 -31.74 -16.54 -45.52
C GLN A 73 -30.52 -16.26 -44.62
N ARG A 74 -29.37 -15.91 -45.17
CA ARG A 74 -28.18 -15.52 -44.38
C ARG A 74 -28.25 -14.08 -43.84
N GLU A 75 -29.12 -13.23 -44.39
CA GLU A 75 -29.20 -11.80 -44.05
C GLU A 75 -30.52 -11.36 -43.39
N VAL A 76 -31.49 -12.27 -43.15
CA VAL A 76 -32.77 -11.98 -42.45
C VAL A 76 -32.60 -11.69 -40.94
N SER A 77 -31.40 -11.77 -40.37
CA SER A 77 -31.17 -11.40 -38.95
C SER A 77 -31.00 -9.89 -38.71
N ILE A 78 -31.66 -9.02 -39.47
CA ILE A 78 -31.69 -7.57 -39.24
C ILE A 78 -33.10 -7.16 -38.82
N ALA A 79 -33.25 -6.91 -37.51
CA ALA A 79 -34.42 -6.35 -36.82
C ALA A 79 -35.77 -7.07 -37.07
N ALA A 80 -36.18 -7.88 -36.10
CA ALA A 80 -37.57 -8.31 -35.97
C ALA A 80 -38.48 -7.08 -35.78
N GLY A 81 -39.03 -6.59 -36.90
CA GLY A 81 -40.00 -5.51 -36.96
C GLY A 81 -39.39 -4.13 -37.22
N LYS A 82 -39.89 -3.48 -38.29
CA LYS A 82 -39.79 -2.03 -38.60
C LYS A 82 -38.76 -1.56 -39.65
N THR A 83 -38.61 -2.24 -40.78
CA THR A 83 -38.06 -1.62 -42.01
C THR A 83 -39.10 -1.61 -43.13
N SER A 84 -39.07 -0.57 -43.99
CA SER A 84 -39.96 -0.48 -45.16
C SER A 84 -39.62 -1.54 -46.22
N ILE A 85 -40.57 -1.93 -47.07
CA ILE A 85 -40.33 -2.86 -48.19
C ILE A 85 -39.15 -2.38 -49.06
N LYS A 86 -39.03 -1.07 -49.27
CA LYS A 86 -37.93 -0.42 -50.00
C LYS A 86 -36.56 -0.66 -49.36
N ASP A 87 -36.46 -0.62 -48.03
CA ASP A 87 -35.19 -0.83 -47.34
C ASP A 87 -34.78 -2.31 -47.34
N ASN A 88 -35.75 -3.24 -47.29
CA ASN A 88 -35.49 -4.68 -47.44
C ASN A 88 -34.99 -5.03 -48.84
N VAL A 89 -35.55 -4.41 -49.90
CA VAL A 89 -35.06 -4.57 -51.28
C VAL A 89 -33.64 -4.01 -51.43
N ASN A 90 -33.37 -2.82 -50.87
CA ASN A 90 -32.03 -2.22 -50.91
C ASN A 90 -30.99 -3.06 -50.16
N ASN A 91 -31.36 -3.71 -49.05
CA ASN A 91 -30.44 -4.58 -48.31
C ASN A 91 -29.95 -5.77 -49.14
N VAL A 92 -30.82 -6.33 -50.00
CA VAL A 92 -30.50 -7.50 -50.83
C VAL A 92 -29.72 -7.12 -52.10
N PHE A 93 -29.97 -5.96 -52.71
CA PHE A 93 -29.47 -5.64 -54.06
C PHE A 93 -28.45 -4.50 -54.16
N ASP A 94 -28.07 -3.83 -53.06
CA ASP A 94 -27.09 -2.74 -53.12
C ASP A 94 -25.63 -3.24 -53.13
N THR A 95 -24.74 -2.37 -53.57
CA THR A 95 -23.28 -2.48 -53.51
C THR A 95 -22.77 -2.82 -52.10
N LEU A 96 -21.61 -3.48 -52.03
CA LEU A 96 -20.95 -3.81 -50.75
C LEU A 96 -20.79 -2.57 -49.85
N VAL A 97 -20.41 -1.43 -50.46
CA VAL A 97 -20.30 -0.12 -49.79
C VAL A 97 -21.65 0.34 -49.24
N GLY A 98 -22.72 0.28 -50.05
CA GLY A 98 -24.07 0.70 -49.65
C GLY A 98 -24.66 -0.15 -48.52
N ARG A 99 -24.35 -1.46 -48.49
CA ARG A 99 -24.74 -2.36 -47.39
C ARG A 99 -24.00 -2.02 -46.09
N ALA A 100 -22.69 -1.80 -46.15
CA ALA A 100 -21.89 -1.42 -45.00
C ALA A 100 -22.32 -0.07 -44.41
N ILE A 101 -22.55 0.94 -45.27
CA ILE A 101 -23.09 2.25 -44.85
C ILE A 101 -24.41 2.06 -44.10
N ARG A 102 -25.37 1.31 -44.66
CA ARG A 102 -26.67 1.11 -44.00
C ARG A 102 -26.55 0.43 -42.66
N LYS A 103 -25.75 -0.63 -42.57
CA LYS A 103 -25.55 -1.36 -41.32
C LYS A 103 -24.95 -0.47 -40.24
N ILE A 104 -23.99 0.39 -40.60
CA ILE A 104 -23.36 1.33 -39.67
C ILE A 104 -24.34 2.44 -39.29
N SER A 105 -24.94 3.14 -40.24
CA SER A 105 -25.84 4.28 -39.98
C SER A 105 -27.07 3.94 -39.16
N LEU A 106 -27.60 2.72 -39.29
CA LEU A 106 -28.81 2.29 -38.59
C LEU A 106 -28.54 1.64 -37.24
N TYR A 107 -27.27 1.38 -36.90
CA TYR A 107 -26.93 0.70 -35.65
C TYR A 107 -27.24 1.59 -34.46
N ASN A 108 -28.21 1.18 -33.64
CA ASN A 108 -28.59 1.93 -32.43
C ASN A 108 -28.29 1.18 -31.11
N GLY A 109 -27.68 0.00 -31.19
CA GLY A 109 -27.28 -0.79 -30.02
C GLY A 109 -28.39 -1.60 -29.34
N GLU A 110 -29.59 -1.72 -29.92
CA GLU A 110 -30.65 -2.61 -29.42
C GLU A 110 -30.35 -4.10 -29.68
N ASP A 111 -30.87 -5.01 -28.85
CA ASP A 111 -30.53 -6.45 -28.80
C ASP A 111 -30.73 -7.23 -30.11
N ASN A 112 -31.47 -6.67 -31.08
CA ASN A 112 -31.76 -7.29 -32.38
C ASN A 112 -31.16 -6.53 -33.58
N ASP A 113 -30.36 -5.49 -33.31
CA ASP A 113 -29.67 -4.73 -34.35
C ASP A 113 -28.36 -5.43 -34.75
N PRO A 114 -28.06 -5.56 -36.06
CA PRO A 114 -26.83 -6.16 -36.53
C PRO A 114 -25.64 -5.31 -36.14
N VAL A 115 -24.78 -5.84 -35.29
CA VAL A 115 -23.59 -5.14 -34.82
C VAL A 115 -22.60 -4.92 -35.98
N PRO A 116 -22.20 -3.67 -36.27
CA PRO A 116 -21.16 -3.39 -37.26
C PRO A 116 -19.85 -4.10 -36.90
N THR A 117 -19.16 -4.62 -37.90
CA THR A 117 -17.90 -5.35 -37.76
C THR A 117 -16.75 -4.53 -38.32
N VAL A 118 -15.50 -4.87 -37.99
CA VAL A 118 -14.31 -4.26 -38.62
C VAL A 118 -14.39 -4.33 -40.15
N ARG A 119 -14.94 -5.42 -40.70
CA ARG A 119 -15.07 -5.58 -42.15
C ARG A 119 -16.02 -4.55 -42.77
N ASP A 120 -17.12 -4.23 -42.11
CA ASP A 120 -18.07 -3.22 -42.59
C ASP A 120 -17.38 -1.85 -42.73
N TYR A 121 -16.55 -1.46 -41.75
CA TYR A 121 -15.76 -0.23 -41.83
C TYR A 121 -14.70 -0.27 -42.93
N LEU A 122 -14.03 -1.41 -43.13
CA LEU A 122 -13.06 -1.60 -44.22
C LEU A 122 -13.71 -1.50 -45.60
N ASP A 123 -14.93 -2.03 -45.76
CA ASP A 123 -15.68 -2.00 -47.03
C ASP A 123 -16.03 -0.56 -47.45
N ILE A 124 -16.14 0.37 -46.50
CA ILE A 124 -16.29 1.82 -46.75
C ILE A 124 -14.97 2.60 -46.64
N LYS A 125 -13.82 1.89 -46.67
CA LYS A 125 -12.46 2.46 -46.62
C LYS A 125 -12.14 3.23 -45.34
N ILE A 126 -12.68 2.80 -44.19
CA ILE A 126 -12.34 3.32 -42.86
C ILE A 126 -11.50 2.26 -42.12
N GLY A 127 -10.17 2.42 -42.16
CA GLY A 127 -9.22 1.49 -41.52
C GLY A 127 -8.85 1.82 -40.07
N THR A 128 -9.44 2.87 -39.48
CA THR A 128 -9.17 3.31 -38.10
C THR A 128 -9.91 2.48 -37.05
N VAL A 129 -10.94 1.74 -37.46
CA VAL A 129 -11.68 0.82 -36.59
C VAL A 129 -11.04 -0.57 -36.67
N LYS A 130 -10.71 -1.14 -35.50
CA LYS A 130 -10.02 -2.42 -35.31
C LYS A 130 -10.68 -3.17 -34.15
N ASP A 131 -10.35 -4.46 -33.97
CA ASP A 131 -10.97 -5.29 -32.92
C ASP A 131 -10.86 -4.69 -31.51
N ASN A 132 -9.74 -4.03 -31.20
CA ASN A 132 -9.48 -3.42 -29.89
C ASN A 132 -10.26 -2.11 -29.61
N ASN A 133 -10.94 -1.54 -30.61
CA ASN A 133 -11.75 -0.33 -30.46
C ASN A 133 -13.18 -0.46 -31.03
N LEU A 134 -13.49 -1.57 -31.71
CA LEU A 134 -14.75 -1.82 -32.41
C LEU A 134 -15.97 -1.59 -31.51
N SER A 135 -16.01 -2.22 -30.33
CA SER A 135 -17.15 -2.12 -29.41
C SER A 135 -17.43 -0.68 -28.99
N LEU A 136 -16.39 0.10 -28.69
CA LEU A 136 -16.51 1.51 -28.30
C LEU A 136 -16.88 2.41 -29.48
N LYS A 137 -16.38 2.13 -30.69
CA LYS A 137 -16.76 2.87 -31.90
C LYS A 137 -18.22 2.62 -32.26
N ASN A 138 -18.67 1.37 -32.12
CA ASN A 138 -20.07 0.99 -32.29
C ASN A 138 -20.96 1.67 -31.24
N LEU A 139 -20.58 1.72 -29.96
CA LEU A 139 -21.33 2.44 -28.91
C LEU A 139 -21.56 3.91 -29.26
N ARG A 140 -20.60 4.56 -29.92
CA ARG A 140 -20.76 5.95 -30.36
C ARG A 140 -21.82 6.09 -31.45
N ILE A 141 -21.88 5.14 -32.37
CA ILE A 141 -22.89 5.09 -33.43
C ILE A 141 -24.26 4.75 -32.84
N ALA A 142 -24.30 3.85 -31.85
CA ALA A 142 -25.52 3.46 -31.15
C ALA A 142 -26.29 4.63 -30.50
N ALA A 143 -25.62 5.76 -30.24
CA ALA A 143 -26.26 6.95 -29.72
C ALA A 143 -27.22 7.62 -30.73
N GLU A 144 -27.16 7.25 -32.02
CA GLU A 144 -28.09 7.70 -33.04
C GLU A 144 -29.48 7.12 -32.81
N LYS A 145 -30.50 8.00 -32.74
CA LYS A 145 -31.89 7.60 -32.49
C LYS A 145 -32.77 7.73 -33.73
N ASP A 146 -32.30 8.43 -34.76
CA ASP A 146 -33.01 8.56 -36.03
C ASP A 146 -32.84 7.29 -36.88
N ARG A 147 -33.89 6.47 -36.90
CA ARG A 147 -33.97 5.22 -37.69
C ARG A 147 -34.03 5.45 -39.21
N THR A 148 -34.15 6.70 -39.66
CA THR A 148 -34.21 7.04 -41.09
C THR A 148 -32.90 7.59 -41.63
N LYS A 149 -31.92 7.78 -40.75
CA LYS A 149 -30.63 8.38 -41.10
C LYS A 149 -29.84 7.51 -42.07
N LYS A 150 -29.28 8.16 -43.10
CA LYS A 150 -28.36 7.56 -44.06
C LYS A 150 -27.12 8.43 -44.12
N ASP A 151 -26.15 8.12 -43.26
CA ASP A 151 -24.88 8.84 -43.26
C ASP A 151 -24.10 8.52 -44.54
N SER A 152 -23.42 9.52 -45.07
CA SER A 152 -22.35 9.37 -46.05
C SER A 152 -21.12 8.69 -45.43
N VAL A 153 -20.21 8.20 -46.26
CA VAL A 153 -18.92 7.67 -45.78
C VAL A 153 -18.16 8.74 -45.00
N GLU A 154 -18.23 10.01 -45.42
CA GLU A 154 -17.61 11.15 -44.75
C GLU A 154 -18.22 11.40 -43.37
N GLU A 155 -19.53 11.30 -43.22
CA GLU A 155 -20.22 11.42 -41.93
C GLU A 155 -19.87 10.26 -41.00
N ILE A 156 -19.91 9.01 -41.49
CA ILE A 156 -19.46 7.85 -40.70
C ILE A 156 -18.00 8.03 -40.28
N ARG A 157 -17.13 8.45 -41.21
CA ARG A 157 -15.72 8.73 -40.93
C ARG A 157 -15.59 9.80 -39.86
N ALA A 158 -16.38 10.87 -39.90
CA ALA A 158 -16.37 11.91 -38.87
C ALA A 158 -16.84 11.36 -37.51
N ILE A 159 -17.89 10.54 -37.48
CA ILE A 159 -18.44 9.92 -36.27
C ILE A 159 -17.39 8.98 -35.63
N VAL A 160 -16.75 8.11 -36.40
CA VAL A 160 -15.81 7.12 -35.82
C VAL A 160 -14.41 7.68 -35.58
N SER A 161 -14.00 8.70 -36.35
CA SER A 161 -12.71 9.39 -36.14
C SER A 161 -12.71 10.29 -34.92
N SER A 162 -13.88 10.62 -34.39
CA SER A 162 -13.97 11.38 -33.16
C SER A 162 -13.80 10.45 -31.95
N GLN A 163 -13.25 10.99 -30.86
CA GLN A 163 -12.89 10.26 -29.64
C GLN A 163 -14.06 9.43 -29.09
N SER A 164 -13.91 8.10 -29.02
CA SER A 164 -14.92 7.26 -28.37
C SER A 164 -15.03 7.64 -26.90
N LYS A 165 -16.24 7.86 -26.38
CA LYS A 165 -16.43 8.20 -24.96
C LYS A 165 -16.36 6.91 -24.13
N ALA A 166 -15.35 6.79 -23.28
CA ALA A 166 -15.23 5.71 -22.29
C ALA A 166 -15.06 6.32 -20.89
N SER A 167 -15.84 5.86 -19.93
CA SER A 167 -15.77 6.25 -18.53
C SER A 167 -15.24 5.09 -17.67
N PHE A 168 -13.95 5.13 -17.37
CA PHE A 168 -13.29 4.17 -16.50
C PHE A 168 -12.63 4.85 -15.30
N LYS A 169 -12.34 4.08 -14.26
CA LYS A 169 -11.79 4.56 -13.00
C LYS A 169 -10.55 3.77 -12.62
N ILE A 170 -9.57 4.46 -12.04
CA ILE A 170 -8.42 3.82 -11.39
C ILE A 170 -8.85 3.32 -10.02
N ASN A 171 -8.75 2.01 -9.83
CA ASN A 171 -8.83 1.37 -8.53
C ASN A 171 -7.41 1.05 -8.05
N LEU A 172 -6.92 1.91 -7.16
CA LEU A 172 -5.67 1.75 -6.45
C LEU A 172 -6.00 1.68 -4.95
N ILE A 173 -5.54 0.64 -4.27
CA ILE A 173 -5.68 0.53 -2.82
C ILE A 173 -4.87 1.69 -2.22
N ALA A 174 -5.57 2.71 -1.75
CA ALA A 174 -4.96 3.87 -1.13
C ALA A 174 -4.67 3.54 0.34
N VAL A 175 -3.43 3.14 0.66
CA VAL A 175 -2.65 3.63 1.81
C VAL A 175 -1.18 3.34 1.54
N ALA A 176 -0.35 4.36 1.48
CA ALA A 176 1.06 4.23 1.17
C ALA A 176 1.91 4.93 2.24
N SER A 177 1.71 4.58 3.51
CA SER A 177 2.66 5.04 4.51
C SER A 177 3.94 4.23 4.39
N VAL A 178 5.08 4.88 4.31
CA VAL A 178 6.40 4.23 4.33
C VAL A 178 7.17 4.80 5.51
N PHE A 179 7.94 3.98 6.21
CA PHE A 179 8.89 4.52 7.17
C PHE A 179 10.00 5.26 6.40
N GLU A 180 10.53 6.32 7.00
CA GLU A 180 11.69 7.01 6.43
C GLU A 180 12.87 6.08 6.19
N ASN A 181 13.81 6.50 5.36
CA ASN A 181 14.95 5.71 4.88
C ASN A 181 14.59 4.41 4.11
N ILE A 182 13.31 4.20 3.80
CA ILE A 182 12.84 3.08 2.99
C ILE A 182 12.24 3.59 1.67
N VAL A 183 12.57 2.92 0.57
CA VAL A 183 11.97 3.18 -0.75
C VAL A 183 10.50 2.77 -0.74
N PHE A 184 9.63 3.66 -1.22
CA PHE A 184 8.22 3.35 -1.41
C PHE A 184 7.97 2.78 -2.82
N THR A 185 7.09 1.76 -2.91
CA THR A 185 6.58 1.22 -4.18
C THR A 185 5.11 0.83 -4.02
N SER A 186 4.26 1.27 -4.94
CA SER A 186 2.82 0.96 -4.94
C SER A 186 2.54 -0.45 -5.47
N PRO A 187 1.38 -1.05 -5.13
CA PRO A 187 0.86 -2.16 -5.91
C PRO A 187 0.50 -1.71 -7.34
N THR A 188 0.40 -2.67 -8.26
CA THR A 188 -0.08 -2.44 -9.62
C THR A 188 -1.56 -1.99 -9.59
N PRO A 189 -1.91 -0.81 -10.13
CA PRO A 189 -3.30 -0.34 -10.18
C PRO A 189 -4.17 -1.23 -11.08
N THR A 190 -5.47 -1.27 -10.77
CA THR A 190 -6.49 -1.91 -11.61
C THR A 190 -7.45 -0.87 -12.18
N LEU A 191 -8.14 -1.17 -13.28
CA LEU A 191 -9.12 -0.28 -13.91
C LEU A 191 -10.51 -0.94 -13.90
N THR A 192 -11.56 -0.16 -13.61
CA THR A 192 -12.97 -0.57 -13.62
C THR A 192 -13.82 0.39 -14.45
N GLY A 193 -15.05 0.00 -14.81
CA GLY A 193 -15.96 0.80 -15.64
C GLY A 193 -15.98 0.33 -17.09
N ASP A 194 -16.15 1.27 -18.01
CA ASP A 194 -16.25 0.97 -19.44
C ASP A 194 -15.00 0.26 -19.98
N SER A 195 -15.18 -0.44 -21.09
CA SER A 195 -14.05 -0.95 -21.87
C SER A 195 -13.17 0.20 -22.34
N ARG A 196 -11.87 -0.03 -22.48
CA ARG A 196 -10.89 0.96 -22.92
C ARG A 196 -10.44 0.67 -24.34
N VAL A 197 -10.01 1.69 -25.08
CA VAL A 197 -9.42 1.49 -26.40
C VAL A 197 -7.93 1.18 -26.28
N GLY A 198 -7.50 0.02 -26.76
CA GLY A 198 -6.08 -0.32 -26.84
C GLY A 198 -5.33 -0.33 -25.49
N ASP A 199 -4.01 -0.12 -25.57
CA ASP A 199 -3.13 -0.13 -24.39
C ASP A 199 -3.31 1.13 -23.54
N ILE A 200 -3.10 0.98 -22.23
CA ILE A 200 -3.13 2.09 -21.28
C ILE A 200 -1.74 2.63 -21.08
N THR A 201 -1.59 3.95 -21.27
CA THR A 201 -0.39 4.68 -20.88
C THR A 201 -0.61 5.36 -19.54
N TRP A 202 0.32 5.16 -18.62
CA TRP A 202 0.28 5.73 -17.28
C TRP A 202 1.22 6.93 -17.16
N ALA A 203 0.73 7.99 -16.54
CA ALA A 203 1.48 9.21 -16.25
C ALA A 203 1.22 9.65 -14.80
N ILE A 204 2.10 10.52 -14.29
CA ILE A 204 2.01 11.08 -12.96
C ILE A 204 2.04 12.61 -13.04
N GLY A 205 1.17 13.25 -12.27
CA GLY A 205 1.08 14.70 -12.11
C GLY A 205 0.88 15.05 -10.64
N GLY A 206 0.49 16.30 -10.38
CA GLY A 206 0.35 16.82 -9.02
C GLY A 206 1.60 17.56 -8.53
N GLU A 207 1.53 18.05 -7.30
CA GLU A 207 2.52 18.98 -6.73
C GLU A 207 3.88 18.31 -6.50
N ASP A 208 3.88 17.06 -6.05
CA ASP A 208 5.09 16.29 -5.75
C ASP A 208 5.50 15.35 -6.90
N ALA A 209 4.97 15.52 -8.12
CA ALA A 209 5.19 14.58 -9.23
C ALA A 209 6.68 14.31 -9.52
N ASN A 210 7.54 15.33 -9.36
CA ASN A 210 8.99 15.21 -9.57
C ASN A 210 9.72 14.39 -8.48
N LYS A 211 9.03 14.00 -7.40
CA LYS A 211 9.53 13.15 -6.32
C LYS A 211 9.30 11.67 -6.57
N PHE A 212 8.53 11.33 -7.60
CA PHE A 212 8.10 9.98 -7.93
C PHE A 212 8.53 9.58 -9.34
N THR A 213 8.53 8.27 -9.56
CA THR A 213 8.61 7.65 -10.88
C THR A 213 7.38 6.77 -11.08
N ILE A 214 6.83 6.74 -12.29
CA ILE A 214 5.74 5.82 -12.68
C ILE A 214 6.17 4.98 -13.87
N ASN A 215 5.89 3.68 -13.82
CA ASN A 215 6.07 2.81 -14.98
C ASN A 215 4.91 3.02 -15.95
N ALA A 216 5.22 3.57 -17.14
CA ALA A 216 4.22 3.95 -18.14
C ALA A 216 3.35 2.78 -18.67
N LYS A 217 3.78 1.52 -18.49
CA LYS A 217 3.07 0.33 -18.98
C LYS A 217 2.13 -0.28 -17.94
N ASN A 218 2.53 -0.30 -16.67
CA ASN A 218 1.78 -1.00 -15.61
C ASN A 218 1.27 -0.09 -14.49
N GLY A 219 1.64 1.20 -14.48
CA GLY A 219 1.14 2.18 -13.51
C GLY A 219 1.71 2.05 -12.09
N VAL A 220 2.73 1.22 -11.86
CA VAL A 220 3.42 1.14 -10.56
C VAL A 220 4.17 2.44 -10.30
N VAL A 221 3.95 3.02 -9.12
CA VAL A 221 4.55 4.27 -8.65
C VAL A 221 5.61 3.98 -7.59
N SER A 222 6.77 4.65 -7.67
CA SER A 222 7.84 4.54 -6.68
C SER A 222 8.35 5.92 -6.25
N MET A 223 8.83 6.01 -5.01
CA MET A 223 9.50 7.18 -4.44
C MET A 223 10.77 6.71 -3.73
N ILE A 224 11.87 7.43 -3.94
CA ILE A 224 13.11 7.17 -3.20
C ILE A 224 12.89 7.31 -1.68
N ALA A 225 13.78 6.73 -0.89
CA ALA A 225 13.80 6.94 0.54
C ALA A 225 13.80 8.44 0.88
N ARG A 226 13.01 8.81 1.90
CA ARG A 226 12.90 10.18 2.43
C ARG A 226 13.35 10.18 3.89
N ASP A 227 13.77 11.34 4.35
CA ASP A 227 14.13 11.67 5.73
C ASP A 227 12.95 12.51 6.28
N TYR A 228 12.36 12.08 7.40
CA TYR A 228 11.16 12.69 7.96
C TYR A 228 11.44 14.09 8.53
N GLU A 229 12.62 14.27 9.11
CA GLU A 229 13.09 15.54 9.67
C GLU A 229 13.48 16.55 8.58
N LYS A 230 13.69 16.10 7.34
CA LYS A 230 13.97 16.94 6.16
C LYS A 230 12.95 16.71 5.03
N PRO A 231 11.68 17.09 5.24
CA PRO A 231 10.66 16.96 4.20
C PRO A 231 11.02 17.78 2.97
N VAL A 232 10.83 17.18 1.79
CA VAL A 232 11.06 17.82 0.49
C VAL A 232 9.82 17.86 -0.38
N ASP A 233 8.68 17.39 0.15
CA ASP A 233 7.36 17.67 -0.39
C ASP A 233 7.08 19.18 -0.39
N LYS A 234 6.09 19.57 -1.19
CA LYS A 234 5.78 20.97 -1.50
C LYS A 234 5.46 21.79 -0.24
N ASP A 235 4.63 21.25 0.64
CA ASP A 235 4.10 21.90 1.85
C ASP A 235 4.84 21.54 3.14
N LYS A 236 5.79 20.60 3.07
CA LYS A 236 6.65 20.14 4.17
C LYS A 236 5.89 19.46 5.31
N ASP A 237 4.79 18.78 4.99
CA ASP A 237 3.93 18.09 5.94
C ASP A 237 4.21 16.57 6.04
N ASN A 238 5.22 16.07 5.31
CA ASN A 238 5.57 14.65 5.17
C ASN A 238 4.48 13.80 4.48
N VAL A 239 3.53 14.42 3.79
CA VAL A 239 2.49 13.78 2.99
C VAL A 239 2.66 14.17 1.53
N TYR A 240 3.35 13.31 0.78
CA TYR A 240 3.65 13.52 -0.62
C TYR A 240 2.40 13.22 -1.47
N LYS A 241 1.92 14.20 -2.23
CA LYS A 241 0.65 14.17 -2.98
C LYS A 241 0.90 14.15 -4.48
N VAL A 242 0.40 13.11 -5.14
CA VAL A 242 0.48 12.94 -6.60
C VAL A 242 -0.86 12.52 -7.19
N THR A 243 -1.07 12.85 -8.46
CA THR A 243 -2.23 12.43 -9.25
C THR A 243 -1.77 11.44 -10.31
N ILE A 244 -2.28 10.22 -10.24
CA ILE A 244 -2.01 9.18 -11.24
C ILE A 244 -3.01 9.34 -12.36
N ILE A 245 -2.53 9.34 -13.61
CA ILE A 245 -3.33 9.54 -14.81
C ILE A 245 -3.21 8.30 -15.69
N ALA A 246 -4.33 7.71 -16.08
CA ALA A 246 -4.40 6.62 -17.04
C ALA A 246 -5.06 7.12 -18.32
N THR A 247 -4.40 6.92 -19.46
CA THR A 247 -4.88 7.33 -20.78
C THR A 247 -4.98 6.12 -21.69
N ASP A 248 -6.14 5.91 -22.31
CA ASP A 248 -6.31 4.87 -23.33
C ASP A 248 -5.84 5.34 -24.72
N GLY A 249 -5.85 4.43 -25.70
CA GLY A 249 -5.41 4.70 -27.07
C GLY A 249 -6.25 5.74 -27.83
N ASP A 250 -7.47 6.02 -27.38
CA ASP A 250 -8.36 7.04 -27.95
C ASP A 250 -8.31 8.37 -27.16
N LYS A 251 -7.36 8.50 -26.22
CA LYS A 251 -7.11 9.67 -25.36
C LYS A 251 -8.19 9.91 -24.30
N ASN A 252 -8.99 8.91 -23.95
CA ASN A 252 -9.83 8.98 -22.75
C ASN A 252 -8.93 8.93 -21.52
N THR A 253 -9.14 9.86 -20.59
CA THR A 253 -8.32 9.99 -19.40
C THR A 253 -9.15 9.79 -18.15
N THR A 254 -8.58 9.12 -17.16
CA THR A 254 -9.08 9.12 -15.78
C THR A 254 -7.93 9.41 -14.84
N SER A 255 -8.23 9.92 -13.66
CA SER A 255 -7.22 10.25 -12.66
C SER A 255 -7.62 9.82 -11.26
N LYS A 256 -6.62 9.61 -10.42
CA LYS A 256 -6.80 9.27 -9.00
C LYS A 256 -5.63 9.82 -8.20
N ASP A 257 -5.94 10.50 -7.10
CA ASP A 257 -4.94 11.01 -6.19
C ASP A 257 -4.39 9.90 -5.27
N LEU A 258 -3.10 10.01 -4.97
CA LEU A 258 -2.34 9.16 -4.05
C LEU A 258 -1.59 10.06 -3.07
N GLY A 259 -1.82 9.86 -1.78
CA GLY A 259 -1.03 10.43 -0.69
C GLY A 259 -0.10 9.39 -0.09
N VAL A 260 1.19 9.70 -0.02
CA VAL A 260 2.23 8.84 0.57
C VAL A 260 2.76 9.54 1.81
N THR A 261 2.41 9.02 3.00
CA THR A 261 2.88 9.58 4.27
C THR A 261 4.21 8.95 4.67
N VAL A 262 5.25 9.76 4.80
CA VAL A 262 6.51 9.31 5.41
C VAL A 262 6.29 9.26 6.93
N LYS A 263 6.54 8.10 7.53
CA LYS A 263 6.47 7.90 8.97
C LYS A 263 7.85 8.06 9.57
N ASN A 264 7.92 8.89 10.60
CA ASN A 264 9.11 9.05 11.42
C ASN A 264 9.58 7.69 11.97
N VAL A 265 10.87 7.44 11.84
CA VAL A 265 11.65 6.46 12.58
C VAL A 265 12.61 7.28 13.43
N PHE A 266 12.54 7.10 14.74
CA PHE A 266 13.32 7.90 15.67
C PHE A 266 14.84 7.88 15.35
N GLU A 267 15.39 9.01 14.91
CA GLU A 267 16.81 9.21 14.59
C GLU A 267 17.47 10.14 15.61
N PHE A 268 18.41 9.62 16.40
CA PHE A 268 19.11 10.44 17.39
C PHE A 268 20.46 10.93 16.86
N VAL A 269 20.69 12.25 16.88
CA VAL A 269 22.02 12.83 16.66
C VAL A 269 22.86 12.59 17.92
N SER A 270 23.59 11.49 17.88
CA SER A 270 24.40 11.01 18.97
C SER A 270 25.52 12.01 19.32
N LYS A 271 25.60 12.47 20.57
CA LYS A 271 26.69 13.35 21.04
C LYS A 271 27.69 12.53 21.84
N THR A 272 28.99 12.76 21.59
CA THR A 272 30.07 12.14 22.35
C THR A 272 30.31 12.89 23.67
N ILE A 273 30.49 12.15 24.76
CA ILE A 273 30.82 12.64 26.10
C ILE A 273 32.04 11.86 26.61
N THR A 274 33.15 12.57 26.87
CA THR A 274 34.33 11.96 27.48
C THR A 274 34.21 12.00 29.01
N PHE A 275 34.34 10.83 29.66
CA PHE A 275 34.30 10.69 31.11
C PHE A 275 35.19 9.54 31.59
N ASP A 276 36.01 9.80 32.60
CA ASP A 276 36.98 8.82 33.16
C ASP A 276 37.86 8.13 32.08
N GLY A 277 38.28 8.90 31.08
CA GLY A 277 39.12 8.42 29.98
C GLY A 277 38.40 7.57 28.92
N LEU A 278 37.07 7.49 28.96
CA LEU A 278 36.24 6.78 27.99
C LEU A 278 35.30 7.74 27.26
N ASP A 279 35.10 7.49 25.97
CA ASP A 279 34.13 8.20 25.14
C ASP A 279 32.80 7.44 25.11
N TYR A 280 31.80 8.04 25.72
CA TYR A 280 30.41 7.58 25.70
C TYR A 280 29.65 8.30 24.61
N ILE A 281 28.60 7.67 24.12
CA ILE A 281 27.65 8.30 23.21
C ILE A 281 26.32 8.43 23.94
N THR A 282 25.58 9.50 23.68
CA THR A 282 24.23 9.65 24.20
C THR A 282 23.20 8.91 23.34
N LEU A 283 22.17 8.36 23.99
CA LEU A 283 21.00 7.72 23.37
C LEU A 283 19.74 8.37 23.93
N GLU A 284 18.82 8.82 23.09
CA GLU A 284 17.49 9.21 23.58
C GLU A 284 16.57 8.00 23.66
N SER A 285 15.82 7.92 24.76
CA SER A 285 14.83 6.88 24.98
C SER A 285 13.66 7.06 24.01
N PRO A 286 13.33 6.04 23.19
CA PRO A 286 12.10 6.06 22.38
C PRO A 286 10.82 5.91 23.22
N ILE A 287 10.96 5.70 24.54
CA ILE A 287 9.84 5.48 25.47
C ILE A 287 9.53 6.78 26.23
N THR A 288 10.57 7.46 26.71
CA THR A 288 10.41 8.61 27.62
C THR A 288 10.97 9.92 27.07
N GLY A 289 11.71 9.90 25.96
CA GLY A 289 12.48 11.04 25.45
C GLY A 289 13.67 11.43 26.34
N LYS A 290 13.98 10.66 27.40
CA LYS A 290 15.15 10.94 28.25
C LYS A 290 16.43 10.48 27.59
N ILE A 291 17.49 11.26 27.76
CA ILE A 291 18.82 10.92 27.25
C ILE A 291 19.53 9.98 28.23
N TRP A 292 20.19 8.96 27.72
CA TRP A 292 20.95 7.95 28.44
C TRP A 292 22.37 7.85 27.88
N LEU A 293 23.31 7.35 28.67
CA LEU A 293 24.59 6.88 28.11
C LEU A 293 24.40 5.52 27.42
N ASP A 294 25.11 5.30 26.32
CA ASP A 294 24.98 4.12 25.48
C ASP A 294 25.51 2.80 26.09
N ARG A 295 26.32 2.88 27.15
CA ARG A 295 26.93 1.72 27.83
C ARG A 295 27.04 1.91 29.35
N ASN A 296 27.29 0.82 30.07
CA ASN A 296 27.51 0.86 31.52
C ASN A 296 28.75 1.71 31.81
N LEU A 297 28.78 2.42 32.94
CA LEU A 297 29.98 3.16 33.33
C LEU A 297 31.19 2.23 33.46
N GLY A 298 32.33 2.67 32.94
CA GLY A 298 33.58 1.90 32.87
C GLY A 298 33.65 0.89 31.73
N ALA A 299 32.61 0.77 30.89
CA ALA A 299 32.61 -0.14 29.74
C ALA A 299 33.35 0.48 28.56
N THR A 300 34.21 -0.32 27.92
CA THR A 300 35.02 0.13 26.76
C THR A 300 34.21 0.18 25.45
N GLN A 301 33.10 -0.55 25.36
CA GLN A 301 32.21 -0.55 24.20
C GLN A 301 30.74 -0.71 24.59
N ALA A 302 29.83 -0.30 23.71
CA ALA A 302 28.43 -0.69 23.80
C ALA A 302 28.30 -2.20 23.53
N ALA A 303 27.30 -2.85 24.13
CA ALA A 303 27.16 -4.30 24.04
C ALA A 303 26.88 -4.76 22.60
N THR A 304 27.74 -5.66 22.11
CA THR A 304 27.58 -6.35 20.82
C THR A 304 26.87 -7.70 20.95
N SER A 305 26.91 -8.28 22.15
CA SER A 305 26.13 -9.44 22.55
C SER A 305 25.80 -9.36 24.05
N ARG A 306 24.88 -10.21 24.52
CA ARG A 306 24.55 -10.30 25.95
C ARG A 306 25.76 -10.58 26.84
N THR A 307 26.71 -11.35 26.34
CA THR A 307 27.86 -11.85 27.10
C THR A 307 29.16 -11.12 26.73
N ASP A 308 29.04 -9.93 26.12
CA ASP A 308 30.16 -9.11 25.70
C ASP A 308 30.87 -8.50 26.91
N SER A 309 31.97 -9.12 27.32
CA SER A 309 32.71 -8.70 28.52
C SER A 309 33.24 -7.26 28.47
N ALA A 310 33.51 -6.72 27.28
CA ALA A 310 34.01 -5.36 27.09
C ALA A 310 32.91 -4.30 27.36
N SER A 311 31.64 -4.73 27.35
CA SER A 311 30.46 -3.90 27.61
C SER A 311 29.99 -3.90 29.07
N TYR A 312 30.53 -4.79 29.90
CA TYR A 312 30.03 -5.02 31.25
C TYR A 312 30.20 -3.81 32.18
N GLY A 313 31.26 -3.03 31.97
CA GLY A 313 31.61 -1.88 32.82
C GLY A 313 32.01 -2.26 34.23
N ASP A 314 32.08 -1.27 35.11
CA ASP A 314 32.44 -1.42 36.51
C ASP A 314 31.24 -1.81 37.39
N LEU A 315 31.50 -2.25 38.62
CA LEU A 315 30.49 -2.66 39.60
C LEU A 315 30.62 -1.83 40.88
N TYR A 316 29.64 -0.99 41.18
CA TYR A 316 29.72 0.00 42.25
C TYR A 316 28.98 -0.45 43.51
N GLN A 317 29.55 -0.24 44.70
CA GLN A 317 28.80 -0.40 45.95
C GLN A 317 27.82 0.77 46.11
N TRP A 318 26.60 0.50 46.60
CA TRP A 318 25.51 1.46 46.49
C TRP A 318 25.82 2.80 47.21
N GLY A 319 25.67 3.90 46.49
CA GLY A 319 25.94 5.26 46.98
C GLY A 319 27.42 5.65 47.12
N ARG A 320 28.37 4.79 46.71
CA ARG A 320 29.80 5.07 46.87
C ARG A 320 30.39 5.77 45.64
N LYS A 321 31.32 6.72 45.86
CA LYS A 321 32.08 7.39 44.80
C LYS A 321 33.03 6.41 44.09
N ALA A 322 33.23 6.57 42.78
CA ALA A 322 34.28 5.89 42.06
C ALA A 322 35.67 6.23 42.66
N SER A 323 36.36 5.21 43.14
CA SER A 323 37.66 5.35 43.83
C SER A 323 38.66 4.25 43.46
N GLY A 324 38.27 3.34 42.56
CA GLY A 324 38.97 2.10 42.25
C GLY A 324 38.30 0.87 42.88
N HIS A 325 37.47 1.05 43.91
CA HIS A 325 36.74 -0.07 44.53
C HIS A 325 35.80 -0.77 43.56
N GLN A 326 35.25 -0.03 42.60
CA GLN A 326 34.27 -0.51 41.64
C GLN A 326 34.86 -1.46 40.59
N LYS A 327 36.19 -1.47 40.44
CA LYS A 327 36.86 -2.33 39.47
C LYS A 327 36.59 -3.78 39.82
N ARG A 328 36.28 -4.59 38.80
CA ARG A 328 35.87 -6.00 38.96
C ARG A 328 36.91 -6.87 39.69
N ASN A 329 38.18 -6.46 39.63
CA ASN A 329 39.33 -7.12 40.23
C ASN A 329 39.93 -6.36 41.43
N SER A 330 39.23 -5.35 41.99
CA SER A 330 39.76 -4.58 43.13
C SER A 330 39.95 -5.48 44.36
N SER A 331 40.96 -5.18 45.17
CA SER A 331 41.21 -5.87 46.43
C SER A 331 40.07 -5.62 47.43
N THR A 332 39.93 -6.51 48.41
CA THR A 332 38.83 -6.45 49.40
C THR A 332 39.33 -6.10 50.80
N THR A 333 38.45 -5.52 51.62
CA THR A 333 38.63 -5.34 53.06
C THR A 333 37.36 -5.75 53.79
N SER A 334 37.49 -6.20 55.05
CA SER A 334 36.34 -6.40 55.95
C SER A 334 36.13 -5.20 56.89
N THR A 335 37.00 -4.18 56.83
CA THR A 335 36.86 -2.98 57.66
C THR A 335 35.79 -2.06 57.06
N ARG A 336 34.64 -1.95 57.73
CA ARG A 336 33.54 -1.06 57.34
C ARG A 336 33.93 0.42 57.43
N ALA A 337 33.47 1.19 56.46
CA ALA A 337 33.67 2.63 56.38
C ALA A 337 32.95 3.38 57.51
N SER A 338 33.55 4.44 58.05
CA SER A 338 32.92 5.30 59.08
C SER A 338 32.15 6.48 58.51
N SER A 339 32.14 6.68 57.19
CA SER A 339 31.41 7.74 56.51
C SER A 339 31.05 7.32 55.08
N ILE A 340 30.17 8.08 54.42
CA ILE A 340 29.84 7.91 52.99
C ILE A 340 30.77 8.70 52.04
N GLY A 341 31.85 9.30 52.56
CA GLY A 341 32.82 10.07 51.78
C GLY A 341 33.80 9.20 50.98
N ASP A 342 35.01 9.71 50.77
CA ASP A 342 36.09 8.89 50.21
C ASP A 342 36.54 7.85 51.25
N ASN A 343 36.46 6.58 50.87
CA ASN A 343 36.79 5.44 51.72
C ASN A 343 37.84 4.55 51.06
N GLY A 344 38.70 5.14 50.21
CA GLY A 344 39.76 4.44 49.50
C GLY A 344 39.25 3.51 48.40
N ASN A 345 40.16 2.73 47.84
CA ASN A 345 39.97 1.94 46.62
C ASN A 345 39.61 0.46 46.85
N LEU A 346 39.46 0.02 48.10
CA LEU A 346 39.14 -1.38 48.42
C LEU A 346 37.62 -1.63 48.39
N PHE A 347 37.21 -2.78 47.87
CA PHE A 347 35.84 -3.27 48.00
C PHE A 347 35.57 -3.69 49.45
N ILE A 348 34.56 -3.11 50.08
CA ILE A 348 34.27 -3.36 51.49
C ILE A 348 33.27 -4.51 51.57
N LYS A 349 33.73 -5.65 52.07
CA LYS A 349 32.87 -6.81 52.32
C LYS A 349 31.96 -6.54 53.51
N SER A 350 30.76 -7.13 53.49
CA SER A 350 29.89 -7.17 54.66
C SER A 350 29.64 -8.61 55.11
N ASP A 351 29.63 -8.82 56.41
CA ASP A 351 29.30 -10.10 57.06
C ASP A 351 27.80 -10.18 57.37
N SER A 352 27.36 -11.20 58.11
CA SER A 352 25.96 -11.35 58.52
C SER A 352 25.49 -10.29 59.53
N GLY A 353 26.38 -9.45 60.07
CA GLY A 353 26.05 -8.44 61.08
C GLY A 353 25.56 -7.12 60.49
N SER A 354 25.72 -6.90 59.17
CA SER A 354 25.12 -5.75 58.48
C SER A 354 25.12 -5.93 56.96
N THR A 355 24.09 -5.41 56.33
CA THR A 355 23.87 -5.44 54.86
C THR A 355 24.43 -4.20 54.15
N ASP A 356 25.22 -3.37 54.85
CA ASP A 356 25.82 -2.14 54.33
C ASP A 356 27.36 -2.12 54.51
N TRP A 357 28.04 -1.41 53.62
CA TRP A 357 29.49 -1.23 53.58
C TRP A 357 30.01 -0.12 54.51
N VAL A 358 29.14 0.77 54.98
CA VAL A 358 29.45 1.70 56.10
C VAL A 358 29.02 1.11 57.42
N LYS A 359 29.53 1.61 58.56
CA LYS A 359 29.12 1.28 59.93
C LYS A 359 27.65 1.66 60.22
N LEU A 360 27.07 1.09 61.27
CA LEU A 360 25.73 1.49 61.76
C LEU A 360 25.71 2.98 62.13
N ASN A 361 24.53 3.58 62.08
CA ASN A 361 24.24 5.01 62.29
C ASN A 361 24.88 5.94 61.23
N VAL A 362 25.25 5.42 60.06
CA VAL A 362 25.78 6.22 58.94
C VAL A 362 24.84 6.12 57.75
N ASP A 363 24.09 7.19 57.48
CA ASP A 363 23.16 7.30 56.33
C ASP A 363 22.25 6.07 56.15
N GLU A 364 21.67 5.59 57.26
CA GLU A 364 20.86 4.38 57.30
C GLU A 364 19.64 4.47 56.37
N ASN A 365 19.00 5.64 56.30
CA ASN A 365 17.91 5.92 55.37
C ASN A 365 18.37 6.07 53.90
N GLY A 366 19.67 6.15 53.63
CA GLY A 366 20.23 6.30 52.28
C GLY A 366 20.00 7.66 51.63
N ALA A 367 19.55 8.68 52.38
CA ALA A 367 19.18 9.97 51.82
C ALA A 367 20.39 10.72 51.23
N GLU A 368 21.54 10.67 51.88
CA GLU A 368 22.74 11.37 51.40
C GLU A 368 23.36 10.64 50.20
N ARG A 369 23.37 9.30 50.21
CA ARG A 369 23.77 8.52 49.03
C ARG A 369 22.86 8.75 47.82
N THR A 370 21.56 8.87 48.04
CA THR A 370 20.58 9.20 46.99
C THR A 370 20.91 10.56 46.35
N LYS A 371 21.37 11.54 47.16
CA LYS A 371 21.84 12.84 46.67
C LYS A 371 23.19 12.74 45.94
N HIS A 372 24.15 11.98 46.48
CA HIS A 372 25.48 11.81 45.87
C HIS A 372 25.42 11.20 44.48
N TRP A 373 24.52 10.24 44.26
CA TRP A 373 24.28 9.61 42.96
C TRP A 373 23.29 10.38 42.07
N GLY A 374 22.69 11.46 42.57
CA GLY A 374 21.98 12.46 41.77
C GLY A 374 22.94 13.51 41.20
N MET A 375 22.39 14.54 40.55
CA MET A 375 23.18 15.72 40.18
C MET A 375 23.75 16.44 41.41
N SER A 376 25.05 16.29 41.65
CA SER A 376 25.81 17.09 42.62
C SER A 376 27.17 17.48 42.05
N GLN A 377 27.66 18.68 42.38
CA GLN A 377 28.88 19.24 41.78
C GLN A 377 30.17 18.50 42.15
N ASN A 378 30.20 17.74 43.26
CA ASN A 378 31.46 17.27 43.87
C ASN A 378 31.56 15.76 44.12
N ASN A 379 30.52 14.96 43.84
CA ASN A 379 30.53 13.53 44.20
C ASN A 379 29.80 12.58 43.22
N ASN A 380 29.52 13.05 42.00
CA ASN A 380 28.76 12.27 41.03
C ASN A 380 29.64 11.18 40.38
N ILE A 381 29.11 9.95 40.30
CA ILE A 381 29.75 8.86 39.55
C ILE A 381 29.44 8.91 38.05
N CYS A 382 28.44 9.69 37.66
CA CYS A 382 28.08 9.95 36.27
C CYS A 382 28.75 11.24 35.76
N PRO A 383 28.90 11.40 34.42
CA PRO A 383 29.35 12.65 33.81
C PRO A 383 28.49 13.84 34.22
N LEU A 384 29.02 15.05 34.05
CA LEU A 384 28.26 16.29 34.28
C LEU A 384 26.96 16.27 33.45
N ALA A 385 25.86 16.72 34.04
CA ALA A 385 24.48 16.67 33.51
C ALA A 385 23.82 15.27 33.46
N PHE A 386 24.52 14.22 33.89
CA PHE A 386 23.96 12.88 34.04
C PHE A 386 23.90 12.47 35.51
N GLU A 387 23.01 11.54 35.83
CA GLU A 387 22.87 10.96 37.16
C GLU A 387 22.55 9.47 37.08
N VAL A 388 22.66 8.78 38.22
CA VAL A 388 22.14 7.42 38.34
C VAL A 388 20.60 7.53 38.37
N PRO A 389 19.86 6.72 37.59
CA PRO A 389 18.42 6.85 37.52
C PRO A 389 17.76 6.51 38.84
N THR A 390 16.63 7.15 39.14
CA THR A 390 15.70 6.64 40.16
C THR A 390 15.03 5.36 39.68
N LYS A 391 14.46 4.59 40.61
CA LYS A 391 13.61 3.44 40.29
C LYS A 391 12.50 3.82 39.33
N GLU A 392 11.83 4.93 39.55
CA GLU A 392 10.69 5.39 38.74
C GLU A 392 11.12 5.71 37.31
N GLN A 393 12.29 6.35 37.13
CA GLN A 393 12.85 6.64 35.81
C GLN A 393 13.20 5.35 35.07
N LEU A 394 13.99 4.46 35.70
CA LEU A 394 14.39 3.21 35.04
C LEU A 394 13.19 2.29 34.79
N SER A 395 12.18 2.29 35.67
CA SER A 395 10.98 1.45 35.52
C SER A 395 10.20 1.76 34.24
N LYS A 396 10.18 3.03 33.82
CA LYS A 396 9.55 3.44 32.57
C LYS A 396 10.29 2.89 31.35
N GLU A 397 11.62 2.84 31.40
CA GLU A 397 12.45 2.33 30.30
C GLU A 397 12.38 0.81 30.15
N THR A 398 12.17 0.08 31.25
CA THR A 398 12.30 -1.37 31.27
C THR A 398 10.96 -2.11 31.19
N VAL A 399 9.84 -1.43 30.94
CA VAL A 399 8.47 -2.00 30.97
C VAL A 399 8.31 -3.25 30.07
N ASN A 400 8.98 -3.24 28.92
CA ASN A 400 8.92 -4.32 27.92
C ASN A 400 10.03 -5.37 28.07
N ILE A 401 10.95 -5.21 29.03
CA ILE A 401 12.02 -6.16 29.27
C ILE A 401 11.48 -7.29 30.16
N LYS A 402 11.54 -8.54 29.67
CA LYS A 402 11.03 -9.72 30.38
C LYS A 402 12.11 -10.69 30.88
N ASN A 403 13.31 -10.59 30.34
CA ASN A 403 14.47 -11.42 30.69
C ASN A 403 15.74 -10.77 30.10
N THR A 404 16.88 -11.41 30.30
CA THR A 404 18.20 -11.01 29.76
C THR A 404 18.24 -10.88 28.23
N SER A 405 17.44 -11.65 27.50
CA SER A 405 17.29 -11.49 26.04
C SER A 405 16.63 -10.16 25.70
N GLY A 406 15.49 -9.87 26.33
CA GLY A 406 14.81 -8.58 26.19
C GLY A 406 15.67 -7.39 26.65
N ALA A 407 16.52 -7.59 27.66
CA ALA A 407 17.39 -6.53 28.17
C ALA A 407 18.43 -6.10 27.12
N PHE A 408 19.04 -7.06 26.42
CA PHE A 408 19.98 -6.80 25.34
C PHE A 408 19.30 -6.30 24.05
N SER A 409 18.11 -6.79 23.73
CA SER A 409 17.35 -6.31 22.56
C SER A 409 16.70 -4.94 22.78
N SER A 410 16.71 -4.39 24.00
CA SER A 410 16.20 -3.04 24.30
C SER A 410 17.09 -1.94 23.71
N PHE A 411 16.59 -0.70 23.68
CA PHE A 411 17.36 0.45 23.20
C PHE A 411 18.65 0.69 24.02
N LEU A 412 18.68 0.28 25.30
CA LEU A 412 19.84 0.41 26.18
C LEU A 412 20.89 -0.70 25.99
N LYS A 413 20.57 -1.77 25.25
CA LYS A 413 21.41 -2.95 25.02
C LYS A 413 22.12 -3.43 26.30
N ILE A 414 21.35 -3.72 27.35
CA ILE A 414 21.91 -3.99 28.68
C ILE A 414 22.57 -5.38 28.71
N PRO A 415 23.88 -5.49 28.97
CA PRO A 415 24.58 -6.77 28.97
C PRO A 415 24.37 -7.54 30.28
N SER A 416 24.53 -8.87 30.22
CA SER A 416 24.50 -9.77 31.38
C SER A 416 25.80 -9.67 32.19
N ALA A 417 26.07 -8.49 32.73
CA ALA A 417 27.33 -8.12 33.40
C ALA A 417 27.55 -8.80 34.75
N GLY A 418 26.55 -9.51 35.28
CA GLY A 418 26.57 -10.07 36.63
C GLY A 418 26.71 -8.99 37.70
N PHE A 419 27.17 -9.42 38.87
CA PHE A 419 27.37 -8.54 40.02
C PHE A 419 28.52 -9.05 40.90
N ARG A 420 28.92 -8.24 41.87
CA ARG A 420 29.86 -8.64 42.92
C ARG A 420 29.10 -8.77 44.23
N SER A 421 29.12 -9.97 44.80
CA SER A 421 28.45 -10.29 46.05
C SER A 421 29.06 -9.54 47.24
N ARG A 422 28.33 -9.47 48.36
CA ARG A 422 28.83 -8.89 49.62
C ARG A 422 30.13 -9.53 50.15
N SER A 423 30.40 -10.77 49.76
CA SER A 423 31.65 -11.49 50.08
C SER A 423 32.83 -11.04 49.22
N GLY A 424 32.62 -10.19 48.22
CA GLY A 424 33.63 -9.69 47.30
C GLY A 424 33.87 -10.57 46.08
N ASN A 425 33.06 -11.60 45.84
CA ASN A 425 33.19 -12.50 44.69
C ASN A 425 32.29 -12.05 43.53
N LEU A 426 32.81 -12.11 42.30
CA LEU A 426 31.98 -11.96 41.09
C LEU A 426 31.03 -13.14 40.98
N SER A 427 29.79 -12.88 40.57
CA SER A 427 28.74 -13.89 40.46
C SER A 427 27.81 -13.56 39.31
N HIS A 428 27.23 -14.60 38.69
CA HIS A 428 26.28 -14.49 37.59
C HIS A 428 26.76 -13.69 36.36
N VAL A 429 28.08 -13.65 36.15
CA VAL A 429 28.68 -13.05 34.96
C VAL A 429 28.21 -13.83 33.73
N SER A 430 27.83 -13.13 32.67
CA SER A 430 27.25 -13.68 31.43
C SER A 430 25.86 -14.29 31.57
N THR A 431 25.28 -14.36 32.78
CA THR A 431 23.96 -15.00 32.99
C THR A 431 22.89 -14.06 33.51
N SER A 432 23.25 -13.00 34.25
CA SER A 432 22.28 -12.06 34.82
C SER A 432 22.64 -10.60 34.59
N VAL A 433 21.62 -9.75 34.56
CA VAL A 433 21.70 -8.28 34.59
C VAL A 433 21.50 -7.80 36.02
N GLY A 434 22.31 -6.86 36.45
CA GLY A 434 22.08 -6.08 37.66
C GLY A 434 22.44 -4.62 37.42
N LEU A 435 21.44 -3.74 37.47
CA LEU A 435 21.62 -2.29 37.34
C LEU A 435 21.13 -1.58 38.59
N TRP A 436 21.99 -0.74 39.16
CA TRP A 436 21.61 0.09 40.28
C TRP A 436 20.64 1.21 39.87
N THR A 437 19.75 1.54 40.81
CA THR A 437 19.06 2.84 40.86
C THR A 437 19.61 3.63 42.03
N ARG A 438 19.43 4.95 42.04
CA ARG A 438 19.74 5.77 43.23
C ARG A 438 18.63 5.80 44.27
N SER A 439 17.52 5.07 44.07
CA SER A 439 16.43 5.04 45.03
C SER A 439 16.78 4.16 46.22
N ALA A 440 16.87 4.78 47.41
CA ALA A 440 16.91 4.07 48.67
C ALA A 440 15.61 3.29 48.91
N VAL A 441 15.69 2.23 49.71
CA VAL A 441 14.50 1.58 50.29
C VAL A 441 14.17 2.30 51.59
N ALA A 442 12.88 2.55 51.82
CA ALA A 442 12.40 3.07 53.11
C ALA A 442 12.80 2.13 54.25
N ASP A 443 12.75 2.61 55.49
CA ASP A 443 13.11 1.82 56.68
C ASP A 443 12.52 0.40 56.60
N SER A 444 13.40 -0.59 56.63
CA SER A 444 13.08 -2.01 56.53
C SER A 444 12.31 -2.51 57.75
N GLY A 445 12.36 -1.77 58.87
CA GLY A 445 11.86 -2.20 60.17
C GLY A 445 12.73 -3.30 60.81
N PHE A 446 13.80 -3.73 60.15
CA PHE A 446 14.73 -4.75 60.63
C PHE A 446 16.07 -4.11 61.03
N PRO A 447 16.55 -4.35 62.26
CA PRO A 447 17.81 -3.78 62.71
C PRO A 447 18.97 -4.23 61.80
N SER A 448 19.77 -3.27 61.32
CA SER A 448 20.98 -3.53 60.50
C SER A 448 20.75 -4.04 59.08
N GLU A 449 19.50 -4.00 58.59
CA GLU A 449 19.10 -4.36 57.23
C GLU A 449 18.81 -3.11 56.38
N PHE A 450 19.74 -2.76 55.50
CA PHE A 450 19.74 -1.58 54.64
C PHE A 450 19.82 -2.00 53.18
N TRP A 451 18.75 -1.70 52.45
CA TRP A 451 18.62 -2.09 51.06
C TRP A 451 18.55 -0.89 50.12
N ALA A 452 18.77 -1.19 48.84
CA ALA A 452 18.59 -0.26 47.73
C ALA A 452 17.85 -0.95 46.58
N HIS A 453 17.15 -0.15 45.78
CA HIS A 453 16.46 -0.66 44.60
C HIS A 453 17.41 -0.88 43.43
N TYR A 454 17.24 -2.01 42.76
CA TYR A 454 17.97 -2.36 41.55
C TYR A 454 17.04 -3.04 40.53
N PHE A 455 17.43 -2.97 39.27
CA PHE A 455 16.82 -3.74 38.20
C PHE A 455 17.60 -5.04 38.00
N PHE A 456 16.87 -6.16 38.01
CA PHE A 456 17.40 -7.51 37.83
C PHE A 456 16.76 -8.16 36.61
N ALA A 457 17.57 -8.91 35.86
CA ALA A 457 17.04 -9.88 34.89
C ALA A 457 17.91 -11.13 34.82
N ASP A 458 17.29 -12.28 34.63
CA ASP A 458 17.94 -13.56 34.35
C ASP A 458 17.37 -14.18 33.06
N SER A 459 17.50 -15.49 32.83
CA SER A 459 16.95 -16.15 31.65
C SER A 459 15.41 -16.23 31.63
N SER A 460 14.74 -16.18 32.78
CA SER A 460 13.29 -16.40 32.91
C SER A 460 12.50 -15.15 33.28
N GLN A 461 13.11 -14.16 33.93
CA GLN A 461 12.40 -12.99 34.46
C GLN A 461 13.22 -11.70 34.37
N ALA A 462 12.51 -10.57 34.47
CA ALA A 462 13.06 -9.26 34.72
C ALA A 462 12.14 -8.50 35.69
N LYS A 463 12.71 -7.88 36.71
CA LYS A 463 11.96 -7.20 37.78
C LYS A 463 12.81 -6.13 38.47
N PHE A 464 12.14 -5.23 39.17
CA PHE A 464 12.77 -4.46 40.23
C PHE A 464 12.69 -5.23 41.53
N ASP A 465 13.78 -5.23 42.27
CA ASP A 465 13.88 -5.87 43.57
C ASP A 465 14.72 -4.98 44.51
N THR A 466 14.96 -5.46 45.72
CA THR A 466 15.80 -4.81 46.73
C THR A 466 16.94 -5.73 47.10
N ILE A 467 18.13 -5.17 47.32
CA ILE A 467 19.30 -5.94 47.74
C ILE A 467 20.20 -5.10 48.65
N ASP A 468 21.00 -5.81 49.46
CA ASP A 468 21.99 -5.26 50.39
C ASP A 468 22.87 -4.22 49.69
N ARG A 469 23.04 -3.05 50.31
CA ARG A 469 23.86 -1.95 49.77
C ARG A 469 25.33 -2.32 49.61
N SER A 470 25.79 -3.38 50.29
CA SER A 470 27.16 -3.90 50.18
C SER A 470 27.46 -4.66 48.88
N TYR A 471 26.43 -5.11 48.15
CA TYR A 471 26.60 -5.67 46.80
C TYR A 471 27.09 -4.60 45.83
N ALA A 472 27.68 -5.03 44.72
CA ALA A 472 27.99 -4.13 43.63
C ALA A 472 27.41 -4.56 42.29
N HIS A 473 26.67 -3.63 41.69
CA HIS A 473 25.98 -3.76 40.42
C HIS A 473 26.48 -2.70 39.44
N SER A 474 26.16 -2.90 38.16
CA SER A 474 26.52 -1.95 37.11
C SER A 474 25.68 -0.67 37.23
N VAL A 475 26.21 0.44 36.72
CA VAL A 475 25.51 1.73 36.67
C VAL A 475 25.35 2.17 35.22
N ARG A 476 24.16 2.66 34.89
CA ARG A 476 23.82 3.27 33.61
C ARG A 476 23.23 4.65 33.86
N CYS A 477 23.82 5.70 33.31
CA CYS A 477 23.41 7.06 33.63
C CYS A 477 22.34 7.61 32.69
N ILE A 478 21.45 8.43 33.25
CA ILE A 478 20.38 9.17 32.57
C ILE A 478 20.66 10.68 32.69
N SER A 479 20.26 11.46 31.70
CA SER A 479 20.26 12.92 31.75
C SER A 479 19.32 13.40 32.84
N ALA A 480 19.79 14.35 33.62
CA ALA A 480 19.03 14.91 34.72
C ALA A 480 18.10 16.07 34.30
N PHE A 481 18.23 16.54 33.06
CA PHE A 481 17.36 17.55 32.45
C PHE A 481 16.30 16.90 31.56
#